data_AF-A0A434STV3-F1
#
_entry.id   AF-A0A434STV3-F1
#
_cell.length_a   1.000
_cell.length_b   1.000
_cell.length_c   1.000
_cell.angle_alpha   90.00
_cell.angle_beta   90.00
_cell.angle_gamma   90.00
#
_symmetry.space_group_name_H-M   'P 1'
#
loop_
_entity.id
_entity.type
_entity.pdbx_description
1 polymer ?
#
loop_
_entity_poly.entity_id
_entity_poly.type
_entity_poly.pdbx_seq_one_letter_code
_entity_poly.pdbx_strand_id
1 'polypeptide(L)'
;MSNAEPNSIAELDRLIADALRRRADLMSERTPLESKTDQIETACRNRGFAVSADGYVNQAAAADLLGIAPLTLRNRRLYRGCTITNRRSGRGVEYKLSSIAQQLLDRETEK
;
A
#
# COMPACT_ATOMS: atom_id res chain seq x y z
N MET A 1 -48.59 30.14 12.82
CA MET A 1 -48.10 30.12 11.43
C MET A 1 -46.63 29.72 11.48
N SER A 2 -46.30 28.62 10.80
CA SER A 2 -44.97 28.16 10.34
C SER A 2 -43.78 28.22 11.31
N ASN A 3 -43.56 27.14 12.07
CA ASN A 3 -42.21 26.72 12.45
C ASN A 3 -41.53 26.18 11.18
N ALA A 4 -40.76 27.03 10.51
CA ALA A 4 -39.83 26.54 9.50
C ALA A 4 -38.68 25.86 10.26
N GLU A 5 -38.61 24.53 10.20
CA GLU A 5 -37.34 23.83 10.39
C GLU A 5 -36.66 23.70 9.02
N PRO A 6 -35.79 24.65 8.62
CA PRO A 6 -34.80 24.34 7.62
C PRO A 6 -33.58 23.71 8.33
N ASN A 7 -32.89 22.81 7.63
CA ASN A 7 -31.45 22.53 7.79
C ASN A 7 -30.93 21.33 8.59
N SER A 8 -31.65 20.21 8.77
CA SER A 8 -30.92 18.98 9.14
C SER A 8 -30.11 18.40 7.96
N ILE A 9 -30.72 18.32 6.78
CA ILE A 9 -30.12 17.63 5.61
C ILE A 9 -29.04 18.49 4.93
N ALA A 10 -29.30 19.78 4.72
CA ALA A 10 -28.33 20.69 4.09
C ALA A 10 -27.06 20.90 4.95
N GLU A 11 -27.22 20.83 6.27
CA GLU A 11 -26.09 20.88 7.21
C GLU A 11 -25.30 19.56 7.21
N LEU A 12 -25.99 18.42 7.11
CA LEU A 12 -25.37 17.11 6.92
C LEU A 12 -24.57 17.05 5.61
N ASP A 13 -25.11 17.56 4.49
CA ASP A 13 -24.43 17.62 3.21
C ASP A 13 -23.17 18.49 3.27
N ARG A 14 -23.24 19.64 3.96
CA ARG A 14 -22.06 20.47 4.22
C ARG A 14 -21.01 19.73 5.01
N LEU A 15 -21.39 19.03 6.08
CA LEU A 15 -20.46 18.27 6.92
C LEU A 15 -19.79 17.14 6.14
N ILE A 16 -20.53 16.44 5.27
CA ILE A 16 -20.00 15.39 4.39
C ILE A 16 -19.00 16.00 3.40
N ALA A 17 -19.35 17.11 2.73
CA ALA A 17 -18.46 17.77 1.79
C ALA A 17 -17.15 18.27 2.46
N ASP A 18 -17.25 18.81 3.67
CA ASP A 18 -16.09 19.26 4.45
C ASP A 18 -15.20 18.10 4.89
N ALA A 19 -15.80 16.97 5.32
CA ALA A 19 -15.06 15.76 5.66
C ALA A 19 -14.34 15.17 4.45
N LEU A 20 -14.99 15.18 3.28
CA LEU A 20 -14.38 14.72 2.02
C LEU A 20 -13.22 15.63 1.57
N ARG A 21 -13.35 16.96 1.73
CA ARG A 21 -12.24 17.89 1.44
C ARG A 21 -11.06 17.69 2.38
N ARG A 22 -11.29 17.64 3.70
CA ARG A 22 -10.21 17.40 4.67
C ARG A 22 -9.52 16.07 4.41
N ARG A 23 -10.27 15.04 4.03
CA ARG A 23 -9.71 13.76 3.61
C ARG A 23 -8.89 13.91 2.32
N ALA A 24 -9.36 14.68 1.35
CA ALA A 24 -8.61 14.95 0.12
C ALA A 24 -7.30 15.72 0.41
N ASP A 25 -7.33 16.74 1.27
CA ASP A 25 -6.15 17.50 1.68
C ASP A 25 -5.12 16.60 2.38
N LEU A 26 -5.57 15.73 3.30
CA LEU A 26 -4.72 14.74 3.95
C LEU A 26 -4.16 13.68 2.98
N MET A 27 -4.88 13.39 1.89
CA MET A 27 -4.40 12.49 0.84
C MET A 27 -3.48 13.19 -0.17
N SER A 28 -3.58 14.52 -0.30
CA SER A 28 -2.85 15.32 -1.27
C SER A 28 -1.37 15.50 -0.95
N GLU A 29 -0.93 15.16 0.27
CA GLU A 29 0.48 15.24 0.68
C GLU A 29 1.26 13.93 0.50
N ARG A 30 0.57 12.81 0.20
CA ARG A 30 1.25 11.52 0.06
C ARG A 30 1.99 11.40 -1.25
N THR A 31 3.25 11.02 -1.17
CA THR A 31 4.04 10.67 -2.34
C THR A 31 3.44 9.45 -3.05
N PRO A 32 3.65 9.29 -4.37
CA PRO A 32 3.22 8.08 -5.10
C PRO A 32 3.72 6.79 -4.45
N LEU A 33 4.94 6.81 -3.90
CA LEU A 33 5.55 5.69 -3.19
C LEU A 33 4.80 5.34 -1.91
N GLU A 34 4.45 6.32 -1.08
CA GLU A 34 3.67 6.10 0.14
C GLU A 34 2.27 5.58 -0.19
N SER A 35 1.60 6.18 -1.17
CA SER A 35 0.28 5.71 -1.63
C SER A 35 0.34 4.26 -2.11
N LYS A 36 1.35 3.90 -2.91
CA LYS A 36 1.53 2.52 -3.37
C LYS A 36 1.88 1.56 -2.22
N THR A 37 2.71 2.00 -1.27
CA THR A 37 3.09 1.20 -0.10
C THR A 37 1.87 0.85 0.74
N ASP A 38 0.99 1.81 1.00
CA ASP A 38 -0.27 1.60 1.73
C ASP A 38 -1.24 0.68 0.99
N GLN A 39 -1.32 0.81 -0.34
CA GLN A 39 -2.14 -0.07 -1.18
C GLN A 39 -1.67 -1.53 -1.07
N ILE A 40 -0.37 -1.78 -1.21
CA ILE A 40 0.16 -3.15 -1.11
C ILE A 40 0.11 -3.70 0.31
N GLU A 41 0.26 -2.86 1.33
CA GLU A 41 0.13 -3.27 2.72
C GLU A 41 -1.31 -3.70 3.03
N THR A 42 -2.28 -2.92 2.57
CA THR A 42 -3.71 -3.27 2.63
C THR A 42 -3.99 -4.57 1.88
N ALA A 43 -3.42 -4.74 0.67
CA ALA A 43 -3.56 -5.97 -0.09
C ALA A 43 -2.97 -7.19 0.65
N CYS A 44 -1.82 -7.04 1.31
CA CYS A 44 -1.24 -8.10 2.14
C CYS A 44 -2.16 -8.51 3.29
N ARG A 45 -2.69 -7.54 4.03
CA ARG A 45 -3.62 -7.80 5.15
C ARG A 45 -4.88 -8.52 4.65
N ASN A 46 -5.45 -8.06 3.54
CA ASN A 46 -6.66 -8.67 2.95
C ASN A 46 -6.43 -10.11 2.48
N ARG A 47 -5.20 -10.44 2.06
CA ARG A 47 -4.80 -11.80 1.65
C ARG A 47 -4.36 -12.69 2.82
N GLY A 48 -4.39 -12.18 4.05
CA GLY A 48 -3.96 -12.91 5.24
C GLY A 48 -2.44 -13.02 5.40
N PHE A 49 -1.65 -12.19 4.70
CA PHE A 49 -0.21 -12.15 4.89
C PHE A 49 0.16 -11.32 6.11
N ALA A 50 1.05 -11.88 6.94
CA ALA A 50 1.65 -11.15 8.05
C ALA A 50 2.60 -10.06 7.53
N VAL A 51 2.40 -8.84 8.02
CA VAL A 51 3.28 -7.69 7.78
C VAL A 51 3.97 -7.37 9.11
N SER A 52 5.30 -7.35 9.12
CA SER A 52 6.08 -6.93 10.29
C SER A 52 5.82 -5.46 10.63
N ALA A 53 6.00 -5.07 11.89
CA ALA A 53 5.79 -3.68 12.34
C ALA A 53 6.63 -2.65 11.56
N ASP A 54 7.78 -3.05 11.04
CA ASP A 54 8.64 -2.23 10.21
C ASP A 54 8.44 -2.46 8.70
N GLY A 55 7.28 -2.98 8.28
CA GLY A 55 6.86 -3.00 6.87
C GLY A 55 7.57 -4.06 6.02
N TYR A 56 7.76 -5.25 6.56
CA TYR A 56 8.34 -6.39 5.85
C TYR A 56 7.33 -7.52 5.68
N VAL A 57 7.47 -8.28 4.59
CA VAL A 57 6.64 -9.47 4.31
C VAL A 57 7.51 -10.64 3.87
N ASN A 58 7.02 -11.86 4.09
CA ASN A 58 7.76 -13.07 3.72
C ASN A 58 7.90 -13.24 2.18
N GLN A 59 8.76 -14.17 1.75
CA GLN A 59 9.00 -14.42 0.32
C GLN A 59 7.75 -14.79 -0.48
N ALA A 60 6.80 -15.52 0.11
CA ALA A 60 5.58 -15.92 -0.59
C ALA A 60 4.69 -14.70 -0.89
N ALA A 61 4.46 -13.86 0.11
CA ALA A 61 3.72 -12.61 -0.02
C ALA A 61 4.40 -11.63 -0.99
N ALA A 62 5.72 -11.47 -0.90
CA ALA A 62 6.47 -10.61 -1.80
C ALA A 62 6.38 -11.07 -3.26
N ALA A 63 6.47 -12.38 -3.51
CA ALA A 63 6.37 -12.93 -4.86
C ALA A 63 4.96 -12.77 -5.44
N ASP A 64 3.93 -12.96 -4.61
CA ASP A 64 2.51 -12.74 -4.94
C ASP A 64 2.24 -11.28 -5.32
N LEU A 65 2.72 -10.31 -4.52
CA LEU A 65 2.62 -8.88 -4.83
C LEU A 65 3.29 -8.51 -6.16
N LEU A 66 4.44 -9.13 -6.47
CA LEU A 66 5.20 -8.87 -7.69
C LEU A 66 4.66 -9.59 -8.93
N GLY A 67 3.67 -10.47 -8.76
CA GLY A 67 3.12 -11.32 -9.83
C GLY A 67 4.12 -12.33 -10.39
N ILE A 68 5.02 -12.87 -9.56
CA ILE A 68 6.06 -13.82 -9.99
C ILE A 68 6.10 -15.06 -9.09
N ALA A 69 6.70 -16.15 -9.58
CA ALA A 69 6.92 -17.33 -8.77
C ALA A 69 7.92 -17.06 -7.62
N PRO A 70 7.73 -17.65 -6.41
CA PRO A 70 8.67 -17.50 -5.30
C PRO A 70 10.10 -17.92 -5.64
N LEU A 71 10.28 -18.95 -6.47
CA LEU A 71 11.59 -19.38 -6.94
C LEU A 71 12.26 -18.33 -7.83
N THR A 72 11.48 -17.63 -8.66
CA THR A 72 11.97 -16.51 -9.48
C THR A 72 12.47 -15.38 -8.60
N LEU A 73 11.73 -15.01 -7.55
CA LEU A 73 12.17 -13.99 -6.59
C LEU A 73 13.47 -14.42 -5.87
N ARG A 74 13.54 -15.68 -5.44
CA ARG A 74 14.76 -16.24 -4.83
C ARG A 74 15.95 -16.17 -5.78
N ASN A 75 15.79 -16.56 -7.04
CA ASN A 75 16.86 -16.54 -8.03
C ASN A 75 17.30 -15.12 -8.38
N ARG A 76 16.36 -14.16 -8.46
CA ARG A 76 16.69 -12.73 -8.62
C ARG A 76 17.59 -12.24 -7.48
N ARG A 77 17.26 -12.60 -6.24
CA ARG A 77 18.05 -12.27 -5.04
C ARG A 77 19.46 -12.85 -5.07
N LEU A 78 19.62 -14.09 -5.53
CA LEU A 78 20.92 -14.76 -5.48
C LEU A 78 21.84 -14.41 -6.66
N TYR A 79 21.28 -14.15 -7.85
CA TYR A 79 22.09 -14.16 -9.09
C TYR A 79 21.95 -12.92 -9.97
N ARG A 80 20.94 -12.07 -9.78
CA ARG A 80 20.65 -10.96 -10.73
C ARG A 80 20.61 -9.57 -10.09
N GLY A 81 21.13 -9.42 -8.87
CA GLY A 81 21.07 -8.15 -8.15
C GLY A 81 19.63 -7.75 -7.85
N CYS A 82 19.03 -8.38 -6.84
CA CYS A 82 17.69 -7.97 -6.41
C CYS A 82 17.72 -6.56 -5.85
N THR A 83 17.05 -5.63 -6.55
CA THR A 83 16.89 -4.23 -6.13
C THR A 83 15.96 -4.08 -4.93
N ILE A 84 15.14 -5.11 -4.64
CA ILE A 84 14.25 -5.12 -3.48
C ILE A 84 15.06 -5.35 -2.21
N THR A 85 15.01 -4.39 -1.29
CA THR A 85 15.57 -4.52 0.06
C THR A 85 14.98 -5.73 0.75
N ASN A 86 15.86 -6.58 1.26
CA ASN A 86 15.50 -7.83 1.92
C ASN A 86 16.38 -8.06 3.15
N ARG A 87 15.88 -8.88 4.07
CA ARG A 87 16.60 -9.28 5.28
C ARG A 87 16.39 -10.75 5.58
N ARG A 88 17.31 -11.33 6.34
CA ARG A 88 17.09 -12.63 6.98
C ARG A 88 16.10 -12.46 8.14
N SER A 89 15.14 -13.37 8.24
CA SER A 89 14.18 -13.44 9.34
C SER A 89 13.93 -14.90 9.68
N GLY A 90 14.42 -15.35 10.83
CA GLY A 90 14.40 -16.76 11.24
C GLY A 90 14.96 -17.70 10.17
N ARG A 91 14.14 -18.65 9.71
CA ARG A 91 14.49 -19.61 8.66
C ARG A 91 14.32 -19.08 7.23
N GLY A 92 13.76 -17.88 7.09
CA GLY A 92 13.34 -17.31 5.82
C GLY A 92 14.02 -16.00 5.48
N VAL A 93 13.43 -15.35 4.48
CA VAL A 93 13.82 -14.03 3.98
C VAL A 93 12.56 -13.21 3.86
N GLU A 94 12.65 -11.98 4.34
CA GLU A 94 11.60 -10.99 4.24
C GLU A 94 12.03 -9.86 3.31
N TYR A 95 11.04 -9.21 2.71
CA TYR A 95 11.22 -8.15 1.73
C TYR A 95 10.46 -6.91 2.19
N LYS A 96 11.09 -5.74 2.03
CA LYS A 96 10.53 -4.46 2.45
C LYS A 96 9.39 -4.06 1.50
N LEU A 97 8.23 -3.71 2.04
CA LEU A 97 7.08 -3.28 1.25
C LEU A 97 7.38 -2.04 0.41
N SER A 98 8.02 -1.01 0.98
CA SER A 98 8.35 0.20 0.22
C SER A 98 9.25 -0.07 -1.01
N SER A 99 10.21 -1.00 -0.90
CA SER A 99 11.03 -1.39 -2.06
C SER A 99 10.25 -2.19 -3.11
N ILE A 100 9.28 -3.01 -2.68
CA ILE A 100 8.36 -3.70 -3.61
C ILE A 100 7.48 -2.67 -4.31
N ALA A 101 6.93 -1.71 -3.57
CA ALA A 101 6.11 -0.62 -4.10
C ALA A 101 6.87 0.20 -5.14
N GLN A 102 8.12 0.57 -4.84
CA GLN A 102 8.98 1.29 -5.80
C GLN A 102 9.14 0.50 -7.10
N GLN A 103 9.47 -0.79 -7.01
CA GLN A 103 9.62 -1.61 -8.22
C GLN A 103 8.33 -1.73 -9.03
N LEU A 104 7.17 -1.77 -8.38
CA LEU A 104 5.89 -1.80 -9.08
C LEU A 104 5.60 -0.47 -9.79
N LEU A 105 5.94 0.65 -9.15
CA LEU A 105 5.85 1.98 -9.77
C LEU A 105 6.77 2.10 -10.98
N ASP A 106 8.02 1.65 -10.87
CA ASP A 106 8.98 1.71 -11.98
C ASP A 106 8.43 0.97 -13.23
N ARG A 107 7.81 -0.19 -13.03
CA ARG A 107 7.15 -0.98 -14.10
C ARG A 107 5.91 -0.32 -14.69
N GLU A 108 5.25 0.55 -13.94
CA GLU A 108 4.10 1.33 -14.41
C GLU A 108 4.57 2.51 -15.28
N THR A 109 5.74 3.09 -14.99
CA THR A 109 6.33 4.21 -15.74
C THR A 109 7.07 3.79 -17.02
N GLU A 110 7.49 2.53 -17.12
CA GLU A 110 8.18 1.97 -18.30
C GLU A 110 7.22 1.50 -19.42
N LYS A 111 5.90 1.63 -19.22
CA LYS A 111 4.86 1.26 -20.18
C LYS A 111 4.35 2.46 -20.95
#